data_AF-A0A514BYD3-F1
#
_entry.id   AF-A0A514BYD3-F1
#
_cell.length_a   1.000
_cell.length_b   1.000
_cell.length_c   1.000
_cell.angle_alpha   90.00
_cell.angle_beta   90.00
_cell.angle_gamma   90.00
#
_symmetry.space_group_name_H-M   'P 1'
#
loop_
_entity.id
_entity.type
_entity.pdbx_description
1 polymer ?
#
loop_
_entity_poly.entity_id
_entity_poly.type
_entity_poly.pdbx_seq_one_letter_code
_entity_poly.pdbx_strand_id
1 'polypeptide(L)'
;MKFALAATAALTMAATPALAEDWHAFSRTPNRAYLADVDSITSVPGGITSIRIASAPLNLPATDLSHSQEIYQFDCGAGKWRTAGAKDFAADGSEDGDYPEENAAWEAVRPNTAPEFLKQIVCDGARSQGTTYPSIRAFVEAGRP
;
A
#
# COMPACT_ATOMS: atom_id res chain seq x y z
N MET A 1 22.29 -14.05 -56.32
CA MET A 1 22.61 -13.12 -55.21
C MET A 1 21.50 -13.26 -54.18
N LYS A 2 21.62 -14.17 -53.20
CA LYS A 2 22.03 -13.94 -51.80
C LYS A 2 21.20 -12.87 -51.05
N PHE A 3 20.19 -13.40 -50.35
CA PHE A 3 19.40 -13.00 -49.18
C PHE A 3 19.60 -11.63 -48.51
N ALA A 4 18.46 -11.00 -48.14
CA ALA A 4 18.26 -10.39 -46.82
C ALA A 4 16.75 -10.27 -46.52
N LEU A 5 16.21 -11.21 -45.73
CA LEU A 5 14.94 -11.03 -45.02
C LEU A 5 15.26 -10.32 -43.71
N ALA A 6 14.86 -9.06 -43.58
CA ALA A 6 14.90 -8.34 -42.31
C ALA A 6 13.71 -8.79 -41.45
N ALA A 7 13.98 -9.59 -40.41
CA ALA A 7 12.99 -9.94 -39.40
C ALA A 7 13.00 -8.87 -38.31
N THR A 8 11.98 -8.02 -38.28
CA THR A 8 11.76 -7.07 -37.19
C THR A 8 11.13 -7.83 -36.02
N ALA A 9 11.91 -8.11 -34.98
CA ALA A 9 11.40 -8.66 -33.74
C ALA A 9 10.62 -7.57 -32.98
N ALA A 10 9.30 -7.66 -32.96
CA ALA A 10 8.47 -6.83 -32.09
C ALA A 10 8.62 -7.33 -30.64
N LEU A 11 9.27 -6.55 -29.78
CA LEU A 11 9.20 -6.76 -28.34
C LEU A 11 7.78 -6.40 -27.88
N THR A 12 6.94 -7.41 -27.67
CA THR A 12 5.72 -7.26 -26.89
C THR A 12 6.12 -7.10 -25.43
N MET A 13 6.20 -5.86 -24.95
CA MET A 13 6.19 -5.58 -23.52
C MET A 13 4.84 -6.05 -22.98
N ALA A 14 4.82 -7.17 -22.27
CA ALA A 14 3.68 -7.56 -21.47
C ALA A 14 3.57 -6.55 -20.31
N ALA A 15 2.74 -5.52 -20.49
CA ALA A 15 2.33 -4.68 -19.38
C ALA A 15 1.54 -5.59 -18.43
N THR A 16 2.15 -5.97 -17.31
CA THR A 16 1.37 -6.51 -16.19
C THR A 16 0.36 -5.44 -15.81
N PRO A 17 -0.95 -5.76 -15.77
CA PRO A 17 -1.92 -4.81 -15.27
C PRO A 17 -1.47 -4.40 -13.86
N ALA A 18 -1.26 -3.10 -13.63
CA ALA A 18 -1.18 -2.60 -12.28
C ALA A 18 -2.47 -3.07 -11.58
N LEU A 19 -2.32 -3.67 -10.40
CA LEU A 19 -3.49 -3.97 -9.57
C LEU A 19 -4.27 -2.65 -9.39
N ALA A 20 -5.60 -2.73 -9.44
CA ALA A 20 -6.41 -1.59 -9.05
C ALA A 20 -6.05 -1.23 -7.61
N GLU A 21 -5.87 0.06 -7.35
CA GLU A 21 -5.59 0.61 -6.03
C GLU A 21 -6.77 1.51 -5.65
N ASP A 22 -7.20 1.44 -4.39
CA ASP A 22 -8.19 2.37 -3.83
C ASP A 22 -7.76 2.76 -2.41
N TRP A 23 -7.18 3.94 -2.29
CA TRP A 23 -6.55 4.42 -1.06
C TRP A 23 -7.50 5.26 -0.24
N HIS A 24 -7.77 4.79 0.98
CA HIS A 24 -8.60 5.49 1.96
C HIS A 24 -7.75 5.99 3.12
N ALA A 25 -7.79 7.29 3.39
CA ALA A 25 -7.22 7.82 4.63
C ALA A 25 -8.01 7.29 5.84
N PHE A 26 -7.32 6.68 6.81
CA PHE A 26 -7.93 6.12 8.02
C PHE A 26 -7.42 6.76 9.31
N SER A 27 -6.25 7.41 9.28
CA SER A 27 -5.69 8.12 10.41
C SER A 27 -4.81 9.27 9.94
N ARG A 28 -4.69 10.31 10.78
CA ARG A 28 -3.83 11.46 10.54
C ARG A 28 -3.19 11.92 11.84
N THR A 29 -1.96 12.37 11.74
CA THR A 29 -1.25 13.13 12.76
C THR A 29 -0.94 14.52 12.17
N PRO A 30 -0.41 15.48 12.96
CA PRO A 30 -0.04 16.78 12.43
C PRO A 30 0.95 16.73 11.25
N ASN A 31 1.78 15.69 11.18
CA ASN A 31 2.88 15.60 10.20
C ASN A 31 2.74 14.45 9.20
N ARG A 32 1.80 13.52 9.39
CA ARG A 32 1.66 12.33 8.54
C ARG A 32 0.19 11.94 8.34
N ALA A 33 -0.15 11.55 7.12
CA ALA A 33 -1.37 10.83 6.80
C ALA A 33 -1.09 9.33 6.67
N TYR A 34 -2.06 8.53 7.09
CA TYR A 34 -2.04 7.08 6.95
C TYR A 34 -3.22 6.65 6.09
N LEU A 35 -2.92 5.93 5.03
CA LEU A 35 -3.88 5.47 4.04
C LEU A 35 -3.84 3.93 3.95
N ALA A 36 -4.97 3.33 3.64
CA ALA A 36 -5.13 1.90 3.44
C ALA A 36 -5.59 1.66 2.00
N ASP A 37 -4.90 0.78 1.28
CA ASP A 37 -5.30 0.32 -0.05
C ASP A 37 -6.33 -0.80 0.12
N VAL A 38 -7.60 -0.48 -0.05
CA VAL A 38 -8.71 -1.40 0.18
C VAL A 38 -8.74 -2.50 -0.88
N ASP A 39 -8.33 -2.21 -2.10
CA ASP A 39 -8.27 -3.19 -3.18
C ASP A 39 -7.10 -4.18 -3.00
N SER A 40 -6.12 -3.87 -2.15
CA SER A 40 -5.06 -4.81 -1.75
C SER A 40 -5.49 -5.87 -0.74
N ILE A 41 -6.71 -5.78 -0.18
CA ILE A 41 -7.16 -6.71 0.86
C ILE A 41 -7.28 -8.11 0.27
N THR A 42 -6.47 -9.04 0.78
CA THR A 42 -6.46 -10.42 0.31
C THR A 42 -6.31 -11.40 1.47
N SER A 43 -6.91 -12.58 1.32
CA SER A 43 -6.72 -13.68 2.25
C SER A 43 -5.43 -14.42 1.92
N VAL A 44 -4.57 -14.63 2.91
CA VAL A 44 -3.36 -15.46 2.80
C VAL A 44 -3.57 -16.76 3.62
N PRO A 45 -2.75 -17.81 3.41
CA PRO A 45 -2.93 -19.09 4.10
C PRO A 45 -3.01 -18.94 5.63
N GLY A 46 -3.81 -19.80 6.27
CA GLY A 46 -4.00 -19.79 7.72
C GLY A 46 -5.13 -18.87 8.23
N GLY A 47 -6.00 -18.38 7.34
CA GLY A 47 -7.12 -17.52 7.74
C GLY A 47 -6.70 -16.08 8.06
N ILE A 48 -5.53 -15.68 7.58
CA ILE A 48 -4.96 -14.35 7.78
C ILE A 48 -5.40 -13.44 6.64
N THR A 49 -5.70 -12.19 6.95
CA THR A 49 -6.00 -11.17 5.95
C THR A 49 -4.85 -10.18 5.86
N SER A 50 -4.39 -9.88 4.64
CA SER A 50 -3.31 -8.94 4.36
C SER A 50 -3.88 -7.66 3.77
N ILE A 51 -3.28 -6.52 4.11
CA ILE A 51 -3.59 -5.21 3.54
C ILE A 51 -2.30 -4.41 3.36
N ARG A 52 -2.25 -3.59 2.33
CA ARG A 52 -1.20 -2.58 2.14
C ARG A 52 -1.65 -1.25 2.70
N ILE A 53 -0.76 -0.61 3.45
CA ILE A 53 -0.95 0.73 3.97
C ILE A 53 0.16 1.63 3.45
N ALA A 54 -0.11 2.93 3.43
CA ALA A 54 0.87 3.95 3.11
C ALA A 54 0.90 5.00 4.20
N SER A 55 2.07 5.58 4.36
CA SER A 55 2.35 6.54 5.39
C SER A 55 3.09 7.71 4.74
N ALA A 56 2.39 8.82 4.55
CA ALA A 56 2.84 9.96 3.75
C ALA A 56 3.05 11.21 4.62
N PRO A 57 4.23 11.86 4.58
CA PRO A 57 4.46 13.15 5.25
C PRO A 57 3.54 14.24 4.70
N LEU A 58 3.01 15.10 5.57
CA LEU A 58 2.08 16.19 5.21
C LEU A 58 2.77 17.53 4.93
N ASN A 59 4.03 17.67 5.34
CA ASN A 59 4.80 18.91 5.29
C ASN A 59 5.75 18.99 4.09
N LEU A 60 5.53 18.18 3.05
CA LEU A 60 6.33 18.15 1.82
C LEU A 60 5.54 18.77 0.65
N PRO A 61 6.23 19.29 -0.39
CA PRO A 61 5.57 19.80 -1.60
C PRO A 61 4.68 18.75 -2.29
N ALA A 62 3.68 19.18 -3.04
CA ALA A 62 2.81 18.28 -3.83
C ALA A 62 3.54 17.54 -4.97
N THR A 63 4.79 17.94 -5.27
CA THR A 63 5.66 17.28 -6.25
C THR A 63 6.59 16.25 -5.62
N ASP A 64 6.68 16.21 -4.30
CA ASP A 64 7.53 15.28 -3.56
C ASP A 64 6.70 14.03 -3.25
N LEU A 65 7.02 12.90 -3.88
CA LEU A 65 6.26 11.65 -3.76
C LEU A 65 6.75 10.75 -2.63
N SER A 66 7.60 11.26 -1.73
CA SER A 66 8.13 10.44 -0.64
C SER A 66 7.03 9.92 0.27
N HIS A 67 7.03 8.61 0.48
CA HIS A 67 6.15 7.89 1.39
C HIS A 67 6.75 6.53 1.71
N SER A 68 6.23 5.89 2.76
CA SER A 68 6.50 4.48 3.05
C SER A 68 5.22 3.67 2.83
N GLN A 69 5.34 2.46 2.32
CA GLN A 69 4.26 1.48 2.28
C GLN A 69 4.60 0.30 3.19
N GLU A 70 3.63 -0.19 3.94
CA GLU A 70 3.78 -1.36 4.80
C GLU A 70 2.71 -2.40 4.45
N ILE A 71 3.03 -3.67 4.62
CA ILE A 71 2.06 -4.76 4.50
C ILE A 71 1.71 -5.21 5.91
N TYR A 72 0.45 -5.06 6.30
CA TYR A 72 -0.05 -5.55 7.58
C TYR A 72 -0.85 -6.83 7.37
N GLN A 73 -0.68 -7.76 8.29
CA GLN A 73 -1.42 -9.01 8.34
C GLN A 73 -2.22 -9.08 9.63
N PHE A 74 -3.45 -9.55 9.53
CA PHE A 74 -4.39 -9.66 10.64
C PHE A 74 -4.90 -11.10 10.76
N ASP A 75 -4.84 -11.62 11.97
CA ASP A 75 -5.66 -12.74 12.41
C ASP A 75 -6.92 -12.15 13.06
N CYS A 76 -7.97 -11.99 12.24
CA CYS A 76 -9.22 -11.36 12.68
C CYS A 76 -9.90 -12.13 13.82
N GLY A 77 -9.79 -13.47 13.83
CA GLY A 77 -10.38 -14.33 14.84
C GLY A 77 -9.65 -14.26 16.18
N ALA A 78 -8.32 -14.20 16.16
CA ALA A 78 -7.51 -14.07 17.38
C ALA A 78 -7.32 -12.61 17.83
N GLY A 79 -7.72 -11.63 17.02
CA GLY A 79 -7.50 -10.21 17.30
C GLY A 79 -6.02 -9.83 17.36
N LYS A 80 -5.20 -10.44 16.49
CA LYS A 80 -3.76 -10.20 16.40
C LYS A 80 -3.37 -9.61 15.06
N TRP A 81 -2.23 -8.94 15.03
CA TRP A 81 -1.67 -8.36 13.83
C TRP A 81 -0.15 -8.49 13.82
N ARG A 82 0.46 -8.30 12.64
CA ARG A 82 1.90 -8.14 12.45
C ARG A 82 2.20 -7.35 11.18
N THR A 83 3.41 -6.83 11.07
CA THR A 83 3.97 -6.34 9.81
C THR A 83 4.53 -7.52 9.00
N ALA A 84 4.39 -7.49 7.69
CA ALA A 84 4.88 -8.52 6.77
C ALA A 84 5.91 -7.97 5.76
N GLY A 85 6.15 -6.67 5.79
CA GLY A 85 7.18 -6.00 5.02
C GLY A 85 6.91 -4.51 4.89
N ALA A 86 7.91 -3.78 4.44
CA ALA A 86 7.83 -2.36 4.15
C ALA A 86 8.61 -2.01 2.88
N LYS A 87 8.21 -0.92 2.22
CA LYS A 87 8.89 -0.30 1.09
C LYS A 87 8.95 1.20 1.30
N ASP A 88 10.07 1.81 0.97
CA ASP A 88 10.25 3.25 0.99
C ASP A 88 10.33 3.81 -0.42
N PHE A 89 9.77 4.99 -0.61
CA PHE A 89 9.74 5.69 -1.90
C PHE A 89 10.39 7.05 -1.78
N ALA A 90 11.26 7.38 -2.74
CA ALA A 90 11.94 8.66 -2.85
C ALA A 90 11.02 9.77 -3.38
N ALA A 91 11.53 11.00 -3.40
CA ALA A 91 10.76 12.19 -3.80
C ALA A 91 10.27 12.15 -5.26
N ASP A 92 10.94 11.41 -6.14
CA ASP A 92 10.50 11.19 -7.53
C ASP A 92 9.49 10.03 -7.68
N GLY A 93 9.17 9.35 -6.57
CA GLY A 93 8.28 8.21 -6.50
C GLY A 93 8.92 6.89 -6.89
N SER A 94 10.24 6.85 -7.11
CA SER A 94 10.98 5.60 -7.26
C SER A 94 11.10 4.87 -5.92
N GLU A 95 11.17 3.53 -5.97
CA GLU A 95 11.44 2.71 -4.79
C GLU A 95 12.88 2.97 -4.33
N ASP A 96 13.04 3.35 -3.06
CA ASP A 96 14.32 3.67 -2.40
C ASP A 96 14.77 2.54 -1.45
N GLY A 97 13.84 1.69 -1.02
CA GLY A 97 14.13 0.53 -0.18
C GLY A 97 13.02 -0.51 -0.16
N ASP A 98 13.40 -1.78 0.00
CA ASP A 98 12.49 -2.93 0.18
C ASP A 98 12.95 -3.75 1.39
N TYR A 99 12.04 -3.96 2.34
CA TYR A 99 12.30 -4.52 3.66
C TYR A 99 11.26 -5.62 3.96
N PRO A 100 11.44 -6.84 3.42
CA PRO A 100 10.52 -7.95 3.70
C PRO A 100 10.60 -8.41 5.16
N GLU A 101 9.45 -8.76 5.75
CA GLU A 101 9.38 -9.27 7.14
C GLU A 101 8.64 -10.61 7.23
N GLU A 102 9.35 -11.71 7.02
CA GLU A 102 8.73 -13.04 6.92
C GLU A 102 8.30 -13.62 8.29
N ASN A 103 8.86 -13.12 9.39
CA ASN A 103 8.72 -13.73 10.73
C ASN A 103 8.44 -12.72 11.84
N ALA A 104 7.82 -11.57 11.53
CA ALA A 104 7.40 -10.64 12.56
C ALA A 104 6.45 -11.33 13.56
N ALA A 105 6.61 -10.99 14.83
CA ALA A 105 5.81 -11.55 15.91
C ALA A 105 4.36 -11.08 15.80
N TRP A 106 3.43 -11.98 16.09
CA TRP A 106 2.02 -11.63 16.20
C TRP A 106 1.76 -10.90 17.51
N GLU A 107 1.26 -9.68 17.42
CA GLU A 107 0.90 -8.84 18.55
C GLU A 107 -0.61 -8.73 18.71
N ALA A 108 -1.08 -8.57 19.95
CA ALA A 108 -2.48 -8.24 20.17
C ALA A 108 -2.79 -6.84 19.61
N VAL A 109 -3.95 -6.69 18.95
CA VAL A 109 -4.44 -5.38 18.53
C VAL A 109 -4.78 -4.57 19.79
N ARG A 110 -4.16 -3.39 19.93
CA ARG A 110 -4.34 -2.53 21.10
C ARG A 110 -5.32 -1.39 20.79
N PRO A 111 -6.19 -1.00 21.75
CA PRO A 111 -7.07 0.14 21.55
C PRO A 111 -6.34 1.45 21.27
N ASN A 112 -6.96 2.32 20.48
CA ASN A 112 -6.49 3.62 20.03
C ASN A 112 -5.15 3.57 19.29
N THR A 113 -4.95 2.54 18.47
CA THR A 113 -3.75 2.39 17.63
C THR A 113 -4.11 2.20 16.16
N ALA A 114 -3.18 2.50 15.25
CA ALA A 114 -3.39 2.29 13.81
C ALA A 114 -3.88 0.86 13.47
N PRO A 115 -3.31 -0.22 14.05
CA PRO A 115 -3.83 -1.57 13.88
C PRO A 115 -5.30 -1.77 14.29
N GLU A 116 -5.82 -1.07 15.29
CA GLU A 116 -7.24 -1.17 15.65
C GLU A 116 -8.14 -0.57 14.57
N PHE A 117 -7.81 0.63 14.08
CA PHE A 117 -8.57 1.24 12.98
C PHE A 117 -8.49 0.40 11.70
N LEU A 118 -7.32 -0.16 11.39
CA LEU A 118 -7.14 -1.05 10.26
C LEU A 118 -7.91 -2.36 10.43
N LYS A 119 -8.00 -2.92 11.64
CA LYS A 119 -8.82 -4.11 11.92
C LYS A 119 -10.28 -3.88 11.53
N GLN A 120 -10.85 -2.70 11.80
CA GLN A 120 -12.23 -2.39 11.39
C GLN A 120 -12.39 -2.40 9.86
N ILE A 121 -11.38 -1.94 9.12
CA ILE A 121 -11.39 -1.94 7.65
C ILE A 121 -11.24 -3.37 7.10
N VAL A 122 -10.28 -4.11 7.65
CA VAL A 122 -9.86 -5.43 7.14
C VAL A 122 -10.84 -6.52 7.55
N CYS A 123 -11.22 -6.56 8.82
CA CYS A 123 -12.01 -7.65 9.40
C CYS A 123 -13.52 -7.35 9.37
N ASP A 124 -13.91 -6.11 9.63
CA ASP A 124 -15.33 -5.73 9.76
C ASP A 124 -15.89 -5.07 8.49
N GLY A 125 -15.04 -4.82 7.49
CA GLY A 125 -15.45 -4.25 6.20
C GLY A 125 -15.74 -2.74 6.25
N ALA A 126 -15.30 -2.03 7.28
CA ALA A 126 -15.45 -0.58 7.35
C ALA A 126 -14.72 0.11 6.18
N ARG A 127 -15.29 1.21 5.67
CA ARG A 127 -14.71 2.00 4.58
C ARG A 127 -14.77 3.49 4.91
N SER A 128 -13.81 4.26 4.43
CA SER A 128 -13.88 5.72 4.56
C SER A 128 -15.08 6.26 3.79
N GLN A 129 -15.77 7.23 4.38
CA GLN A 129 -16.85 7.99 3.74
C GLN A 129 -16.33 9.26 3.04
N GLY A 130 -15.04 9.54 3.15
CA GLY A 130 -14.39 10.70 2.55
C GLY A 130 -13.89 10.44 1.13
N THR A 131 -13.12 11.38 0.60
CA THR A 131 -12.42 11.23 -0.68
C THR A 131 -11.45 10.06 -0.62
N THR A 132 -11.51 9.20 -1.64
CA THR A 132 -10.55 8.11 -1.88
C THR A 132 -9.65 8.48 -3.06
N TYR A 133 -8.52 7.80 -3.17
CA TYR A 133 -7.51 8.10 -4.19
C TYR A 133 -7.13 6.84 -4.97
N PRO A 134 -7.06 6.92 -6.31
CA PRO A 134 -6.71 5.76 -7.13
C PRO A 134 -5.20 5.41 -7.10
N SER A 135 -4.40 6.16 -6.34
CA SER A 135 -2.99 5.88 -6.05
C SER A 135 -2.48 6.83 -4.96
N ILE A 136 -1.35 6.50 -4.32
CA ILE A 136 -0.65 7.44 -3.41
C ILE A 136 -0.16 8.70 -4.14
N ARG A 137 0.25 8.57 -5.40
CA ARG A 137 0.60 9.72 -6.24
C ARG A 137 -0.55 10.70 -6.34
N ALA A 138 -1.76 10.21 -6.63
CA ALA A 138 -2.95 11.06 -6.72
C ALA A 138 -3.27 11.77 -5.39
N PHE A 139 -3.10 11.08 -4.25
CA PHE A 139 -3.23 11.71 -2.93
C PHE A 139 -2.21 12.84 -2.71
N VAL A 140 -0.95 12.61 -3.09
CA VAL A 140 0.13 13.60 -2.96
C VAL A 140 -0.09 14.81 -3.88
N GLU A 141 -0.42 14.57 -5.15
CA GLU A 141 -0.67 15.61 -6.15
C GLU A 141 -1.92 16.45 -5.83
N ALA A 142 -2.91 15.86 -5.14
CA ALA A 142 -4.06 16.58 -4.59
C ALA A 142 -3.71 17.47 -3.37
N GLY A 143 -2.45 17.50 -2.95
CA GLY A 143 -1.98 18.32 -1.83
C GLY A 143 -2.17 17.67 -0.47
N ARG A 144 -2.35 16.34 -0.41
CA ARG A 144 -2.48 15.56 0.83
C ARG A 144 -3.60 16.08 1.77
N PRO A 145 -4.81 16.31 1.26
CA PRO A 145 -5.92 16.87 2.05
C PRO A 145 -6.28 15.98 3.23
#